data_AF-A0A838VU01-F1
#
_entry.id   AF-A0A838VU01-F1
#
_cell.length_a   1.000
_cell.length_b   1.000
_cell.length_c   1.000
_cell.angle_alpha   90.00
_cell.angle_beta   90.00
_cell.angle_gamma   90.00
#
_symmetry.space_group_name_H-M   'P 1'
#
loop_
_entity.id
_entity.type
_entity.pdbx_description
1 polymer ?
#
loop_
_entity_poly.entity_id
_entity_poly.type
_entity_poly.pdbx_seq_one_letter_code
_entity_poly.pdbx_strand_id
1 'polypeptide(L)'
;MSQKNETKVLVLALAVTLGIVGAGVWWVMKRPGFNLPGGISTNQSQPLASNVENFAQVPQVPSGLFSYGGSTTWAPIRKEVDLAIGTVWPQFQLRYTDPTTGAPGSASGIKMLLSNQLAFAQSSRTISSDEYQQAKQQGFT
;
A
#
# COMPACT_ATOMS: atom_id res chain seq x y z
N MET A 1 -16.69 -61.05 -30.01
CA MET A 1 -17.55 -60.69 -28.87
C MET A 1 -16.65 -60.12 -27.76
N SER A 2 -16.72 -58.82 -27.39
CA SER A 2 -16.33 -58.31 -26.04
C SER A 2 -16.39 -56.76 -25.86
N GLN A 3 -17.20 -55.99 -26.60
CA GLN A 3 -17.23 -54.52 -26.42
C GLN A 3 -18.06 -54.02 -25.23
N LYS A 4 -18.94 -54.85 -24.66
CA LYS A 4 -19.97 -54.40 -23.68
C LYS A 4 -19.42 -54.15 -22.27
N ASN A 5 -18.23 -54.65 -21.98
CA ASN A 5 -17.61 -54.55 -20.65
C ASN A 5 -16.57 -53.42 -20.59
N GLU A 6 -15.94 -53.07 -21.70
CA GLU A 6 -14.91 -52.02 -21.77
C GLU A 6 -15.49 -50.63 -21.44
N THR A 7 -16.63 -50.25 -22.03
CA THR A 7 -17.26 -48.95 -21.73
C THR A 7 -17.63 -48.81 -20.26
N LYS A 8 -18.11 -49.89 -19.62
CA LYS A 8 -18.45 -49.88 -18.19
C LYS A 8 -17.21 -49.69 -17.31
N VAL A 9 -16.10 -50.35 -17.67
CA VAL A 9 -14.81 -50.20 -16.97
C VAL A 9 -14.26 -48.78 -17.14
N LEU A 10 -14.39 -48.21 -18.35
CA LEU A 10 -13.91 -46.86 -18.65
C LEU A 10 -14.69 -45.77 -17.90
N VAL A 11 -16.02 -45.91 -17.82
CA VAL A 11 -16.88 -45.01 -17.04
C VAL A 11 -16.60 -45.13 -15.55
N LEU A 12 -16.37 -46.34 -15.04
CA LEU A 12 -16.02 -46.57 -13.63
C LEU A 12 -14.68 -45.91 -13.29
N ALA A 13 -13.66 -46.08 -14.13
CA ALA A 13 -12.34 -45.48 -13.93
C ALA A 13 -12.40 -43.94 -13.98
N LEU A 14 -13.20 -43.38 -14.89
CA LEU A 14 -13.40 -41.93 -14.98
C LEU A 14 -14.06 -41.36 -13.72
N ALA A 15 -15.09 -42.03 -13.20
CA ALA A 15 -15.78 -41.62 -11.98
C ALA A 15 -14.87 -41.65 -10.76
N VAL A 16 -14.05 -42.69 -10.63
CA VAL A 16 -13.05 -42.81 -9.54
C VAL A 16 -12.00 -41.69 -9.64
N THR A 17 -11.51 -41.41 -10.86
CA THR A 17 -10.50 -40.37 -11.09
C THR A 17 -11.05 -38.99 -10.73
N LEU A 18 -12.27 -38.66 -11.16
CA LEU A 18 -12.93 -37.40 -10.80
C LEU A 18 -13.20 -37.29 -9.29
N GLY A 19 -13.55 -38.40 -8.64
CA GLY A 19 -13.74 -38.44 -7.19
C GLY A 19 -12.46 -38.10 -6.42
N ILE A 20 -11.33 -38.68 -6.80
CA ILE A 20 -10.03 -38.43 -6.16
C ILE A 20 -9.56 -36.99 -6.40
N VAL A 21 -9.67 -36.49 -7.64
CA VAL A 21 -9.28 -35.11 -7.98
C VAL A 21 -10.17 -34.10 -7.24
N GLY A 22 -11.48 -34.32 -7.22
CA GLY A 22 -12.43 -33.44 -6.51
C GLY A 22 -12.17 -33.40 -5.01
N ALA A 23 -11.94 -34.56 -4.38
CA ALA A 23 -11.60 -34.64 -2.96
C ALA A 23 -10.27 -33.94 -2.63
N GLY A 24 -9.26 -34.08 -3.50
CA GLY A 24 -7.97 -33.40 -3.35
C GLY A 24 -8.08 -31.88 -3.42
N VAL A 25 -8.81 -31.35 -4.41
CA VAL A 25 -9.05 -29.90 -4.56
C VAL A 25 -9.84 -29.33 -3.38
N TRP A 26 -10.90 -30.02 -2.95
CA TRP A 26 -11.70 -29.59 -1.81
C TRP A 26 -10.89 -29.56 -0.51
N TRP A 27 -10.03 -30.56 -0.28
CA TRP A 27 -9.18 -30.60 0.90
C TRP A 27 -8.14 -29.48 0.93
N VAL A 28 -7.55 -29.12 -0.22
CA VAL A 28 -6.59 -28.01 -0.32
C VAL A 28 -7.27 -26.66 -0.06
N MET A 29 -8.47 -26.43 -0.62
CA MET A 29 -9.22 -25.19 -0.40
C MET A 29 -9.70 -25.01 1.05
N LYS A 30 -9.92 -26.10 1.79
CA LYS A 30 -10.39 -26.05 3.19
C LYS A 30 -9.25 -25.92 4.22
N ARG A 31 -7.98 -25.91 3.79
CA ARG A 31 -6.86 -25.72 4.72
C ARG A 31 -6.80 -24.26 5.18
N PRO A 32 -6.86 -23.98 6.49
CA PRO A 32 -6.58 -22.65 6.99
C PRO A 32 -5.09 -22.33 6.74
N GLY A 33 -4.81 -21.38 5.84
CA GLY A 33 -3.46 -20.92 5.54
C GLY A 33 -2.99 -21.02 4.08
N PHE A 34 -3.84 -21.45 3.14
CA PHE A 34 -3.51 -21.35 1.71
C PHE A 34 -3.78 -19.93 1.18
N ASN A 35 -2.78 -19.05 1.29
CA ASN A 35 -2.84 -17.69 0.75
C ASN A 35 -2.62 -17.72 -0.77
N LEU A 36 -3.69 -17.53 -1.53
CA LEU A 36 -3.61 -17.18 -2.96
C LEU A 36 -2.88 -15.83 -3.11
N PRO A 37 -1.92 -15.69 -4.03
CA PRO A 37 -1.28 -14.41 -4.32
C PRO A 37 -2.29 -13.54 -5.10
N GLY A 38 -3.17 -12.88 -4.35
CA GLY A 38 -4.29 -12.11 -4.88
C GLY A 38 -5.27 -11.62 -3.82
N GLY A 39 -4.99 -11.84 -2.52
CA GLY A 39 -5.73 -11.22 -1.44
C GLY A 39 -5.50 -9.72 -1.43
N ILE A 40 -6.55 -8.97 -1.71
CA ILE A 40 -6.63 -7.53 -1.45
C ILE A 40 -6.27 -7.34 0.02
N SER A 41 -5.13 -6.69 0.28
CA SER A 41 -4.86 -6.11 1.59
C SER A 41 -5.96 -5.08 1.85
N THR A 42 -7.02 -5.50 2.54
CA THR A 42 -7.87 -4.55 3.23
C THR A 42 -6.97 -3.86 4.24
N ASN A 43 -6.49 -2.67 3.87
CA ASN A 43 -6.04 -1.66 4.81
C ASN A 43 -7.25 -1.34 5.69
N GLN A 44 -7.54 -2.22 6.64
CA GLN A 44 -8.29 -1.84 7.83
C GLN A 44 -7.38 -0.85 8.54
N SER A 45 -7.65 0.44 8.30
CA SER A 45 -7.21 1.51 9.18
C SER A 45 -7.60 1.07 10.57
N GLN A 46 -6.65 0.56 11.34
CA GLN A 46 -6.91 0.31 12.76
C GLN A 46 -7.38 1.64 13.34
N PRO A 47 -8.51 1.65 14.07
CA PRO A 47 -8.96 2.88 14.69
C PRO A 47 -7.79 3.39 15.54
N LEU A 48 -7.33 4.61 15.21
CA LEU A 48 -6.25 5.28 15.91
C LEU A 48 -6.56 5.13 17.40
N ALA A 49 -5.68 4.43 18.13
CA ALA A 49 -5.88 4.19 19.54
C ALA A 49 -6.22 5.53 20.20
N SER A 50 -7.36 5.60 20.88
CA SER A 50 -7.95 6.81 21.46
C SER A 50 -7.15 7.40 22.63
N ASN A 51 -5.84 7.09 22.70
CA ASN A 51 -4.94 7.50 23.75
C ASN A 51 -3.49 7.70 23.23
N VAL A 52 -3.32 8.54 22.20
CA VAL A 52 -2.00 9.04 21.80
C VAL A 52 -1.82 10.41 22.46
N GLU A 53 -1.11 10.45 23.58
CA GLU A 53 -0.83 11.68 24.34
C GLU A 53 0.35 12.47 23.76
N ASN A 54 1.28 11.78 23.09
CA ASN A 54 2.45 12.41 22.49
C ASN A 54 2.92 11.69 21.22
N PHE A 55 3.79 12.36 20.46
CA PHE A 55 4.26 11.89 19.16
C PHE A 55 5.02 10.55 19.22
N ALA A 56 5.62 10.19 20.36
CA ALA A 56 6.35 8.91 20.54
C ALA A 56 5.42 7.71 20.74
N GLN A 57 4.12 7.94 20.96
CA GLN A 57 3.12 6.87 21.11
C GLN A 57 2.39 6.54 19.81
N VAL A 58 2.70 7.25 18.71
CA VAL A 58 2.11 6.97 17.40
C VAL A 58 2.42 5.52 17.02
N PRO A 59 1.41 4.65 16.87
CA PRO A 59 1.66 3.26 16.51
C PRO A 59 2.04 3.15 15.04
N GLN A 60 2.74 2.07 14.69
CA GLN A 60 2.98 1.65 13.30
C GLN A 60 3.67 2.71 12.42
N VAL A 61 4.58 3.49 13.00
CA VAL A 61 5.44 4.38 12.19
C VAL A 61 6.29 3.52 11.26
N PRO A 62 6.24 3.76 9.93
CA PRO A 62 6.94 2.92 8.98
C PRO A 62 8.47 3.16 9.08
N SER A 63 9.24 2.18 8.64
CA SER A 63 10.69 2.29 8.54
C SER A 63 11.11 2.55 7.09
N GLY A 64 12.17 3.34 6.90
CA GLY A 64 12.72 3.65 5.58
C GLY A 64 13.09 5.11 5.41
N LEU A 65 13.43 5.46 4.17
CA LEU A 65 13.77 6.81 3.75
C LEU A 65 12.61 7.43 2.97
N PHE A 66 11.99 8.46 3.53
CA PHE A 66 10.83 9.15 2.99
C PHE A 66 11.26 10.50 2.42
N SER A 67 11.16 10.62 1.08
CA SER A 67 11.45 11.89 0.40
C SER A 67 10.25 12.82 0.52
N TYR A 68 10.48 14.06 0.93
CA TYR A 68 9.43 15.06 1.07
C TYR A 68 9.88 16.43 0.54
N GLY A 69 8.94 17.32 0.28
CA GLY A 69 9.24 18.64 -0.29
C GLY A 69 8.01 19.56 -0.28
N GLY A 70 8.10 20.70 -0.97
CA GLY A 70 6.99 21.62 -1.15
C GLY A 70 7.20 22.98 -0.49
N SER A 71 6.30 23.36 0.41
CA SER A 71 6.19 24.71 0.96
C SER A 71 7.51 25.26 1.52
N THR A 72 7.85 26.49 1.10
CA THR A 72 9.00 27.24 1.61
C THR A 72 8.74 27.83 3.00
N THR A 73 7.49 27.97 3.43
CA THR A 73 7.13 28.42 4.78
C THR A 73 7.63 27.46 5.87
N TRP A 74 7.83 26.19 5.53
CA TRP A 74 8.41 25.19 6.44
C TRP A 74 9.94 25.24 6.51
N ALA A 75 10.61 25.91 5.56
CA ALA A 75 12.08 25.91 5.48
C ALA A 75 12.77 26.40 6.77
N PRO A 76 12.29 27.46 7.47
CA PRO A 76 12.96 27.96 8.67
C PRO A 76 12.94 27.00 9.88
N ILE A 77 11.95 26.10 9.95
CA ILE A 77 11.79 25.15 11.08
C ILE A 77 12.16 23.71 10.71
N ARG A 78 12.53 23.50 9.44
CA ARG A 78 12.73 22.17 8.86
C ARG A 78 13.74 21.36 9.64
N LYS A 79 14.88 21.98 9.95
CA LYS A 79 16.00 21.32 10.62
C LYS A 79 15.58 20.84 12.01
N GLU A 80 14.92 21.71 12.78
CA GLU A 80 14.48 21.41 14.13
C GLU A 80 13.42 20.31 14.15
N VAL A 81 12.45 20.38 13.24
CA VAL A 81 11.37 19.39 13.13
C VAL A 81 11.92 18.03 12.68
N ASP A 82 12.74 17.97 11.63
CA ASP A 82 13.30 16.72 11.13
C ASP A 82 14.19 16.03 12.18
N LEU A 83 14.98 16.81 12.93
CA LEU A 83 15.79 16.28 14.04
C LEU A 83 14.92 15.76 15.18
N ALA A 84 13.85 16.47 15.55
CA ALA A 84 12.93 16.03 16.59
C ALA A 84 12.22 14.73 16.19
N ILE A 85 11.76 14.63 14.93
CA ILE A 85 11.15 13.41 14.39
C ILE A 85 12.16 12.27 14.41
N GLY A 86 13.38 12.48 13.91
CA GLY A 86 14.42 11.45 13.88
C GLY A 86 14.89 11.01 15.26
N THR A 87 14.78 11.87 16.28
CA THR A 87 15.07 11.51 17.68
C THR A 87 14.03 10.55 18.23
N VAL A 88 12.76 10.76 17.91
CA VAL A 88 11.64 9.92 18.38
C VAL A 88 11.53 8.63 17.56
N TRP A 89 11.71 8.73 16.23
CA TRP A 89 11.55 7.64 15.28
C TRP A 89 12.80 7.47 14.40
N PRO A 90 13.91 6.89 14.90
CA PRO A 90 15.17 6.78 14.16
C PRO A 90 15.09 5.97 12.86
N GLN A 91 14.09 5.09 12.75
CA GLN A 91 13.86 4.26 11.56
C GLN A 91 13.00 4.99 10.50
N PHE A 92 12.36 6.10 10.84
CA PHE A 92 11.56 6.93 9.94
C PHE A 92 12.41 8.12 9.45
N GLN A 93 13.27 7.84 8.48
CA GLN A 93 14.25 8.82 8.01
C GLN A 93 13.60 9.75 6.98
N LEU A 94 13.74 11.06 7.19
CA LEU A 94 13.21 12.08 6.30
C LEU A 94 14.33 12.65 5.41
N ARG A 95 14.01 12.85 4.13
CA ARG A 95 14.90 13.53 3.16
C ARG A 95 14.14 14.63 2.45
N TYR A 96 14.50 15.88 2.73
CA TYR A 96 14.04 16.99 1.91
C TYR A 96 14.56 16.85 0.47
N THR A 97 13.67 17.05 -0.50
CA THR A 97 13.96 16.90 -1.93
C THR A 97 13.47 18.14 -2.67
N ASP A 98 14.40 18.85 -3.30
CA ASP A 98 14.10 19.98 -4.16
C ASP A 98 13.45 19.53 -5.48
N PRO A 99 12.60 20.38 -6.09
CA PRO A 99 12.09 20.11 -7.42
C PRO A 99 13.22 20.09 -8.45
N THR A 100 13.15 19.13 -9.39
CA THR A 100 14.11 19.04 -10.51
C THR A 100 14.00 20.23 -11.48
N THR A 101 12.83 20.87 -11.53
CA THR A 101 12.56 22.04 -12.36
C THR A 101 11.77 23.09 -11.58
N GLY A 102 12.18 24.35 -11.65
CA GLY A 102 11.49 25.47 -11.00
C GLY A 102 11.88 25.65 -9.53
N ALA A 103 11.19 26.57 -8.85
CA ALA A 103 11.45 26.88 -7.44
C ALA A 103 10.66 25.94 -6.50
N PRO A 104 11.17 25.66 -5.29
CA PRO A 104 10.39 24.99 -4.25
C PRO A 104 9.17 25.84 -3.87
N GLY A 105 8.10 25.16 -3.45
CA GLY A 105 6.85 25.80 -3.06
C GLY A 105 5.69 24.79 -2.99
N SER A 106 4.56 25.22 -2.45
CA SER A 106 3.37 24.36 -2.27
C SER A 106 2.92 23.69 -3.57
N ALA A 107 2.80 24.47 -4.66
CA ALA A 107 2.37 23.95 -5.96
C ALA A 107 3.40 22.96 -6.55
N SER A 108 4.69 23.29 -6.46
CA SER A 108 5.77 22.40 -6.90
C SER A 108 5.76 21.09 -6.10
N GLY A 109 5.58 21.14 -4.78
CA GLY A 109 5.50 19.96 -3.92
C GLY A 109 4.31 19.05 -4.25
N ILE A 110 3.12 19.62 -4.45
CA ILE A 110 1.93 18.85 -4.86
C ILE A 110 2.17 18.19 -6.21
N LYS A 111 2.72 18.92 -7.19
CA LYS A 111 3.08 18.35 -8.49
C LYS A 111 4.08 17.20 -8.38
N MET A 112 5.09 17.33 -7.53
CA MET A 112 6.08 16.27 -7.29
C MET A 112 5.45 15.04 -6.63
N LEU A 113 4.53 15.24 -5.67
CA LEU A 113 3.78 14.15 -5.04
C LEU A 113 2.92 13.40 -6.06
N LEU A 114 2.16 14.12 -6.89
CA LEU A 114 1.40 13.53 -8.00
C LEU A 114 2.29 12.89 -9.07
N SER A 115 3.56 13.26 -9.16
CA SER A 115 4.54 12.62 -10.05
C SER A 115 5.26 11.44 -9.39
N ASN A 116 4.80 10.99 -8.21
CA ASN A 116 5.39 9.92 -7.42
C ASN A 116 6.88 10.14 -7.06
N GLN A 117 7.31 11.41 -6.96
CA GLN A 117 8.69 11.79 -6.60
C GLN A 117 8.87 11.96 -5.09
N LEU A 118 7.77 12.16 -4.37
CA LEU A 118 7.75 12.38 -2.93
C LEU A 118 6.80 11.37 -2.27
N ALA A 119 7.12 10.97 -1.04
CA ALA A 119 6.21 10.22 -0.18
C ALA A 119 5.10 11.11 0.39
N PHE A 120 5.41 12.38 0.66
CA PHE A 120 4.43 13.39 1.06
C PHE A 120 4.93 14.80 0.69
N ALA A 121 4.01 15.77 0.61
CA ALA A 121 4.32 17.15 0.33
C ALA A 121 3.78 18.09 1.42
N GLN A 122 4.57 19.10 1.76
CA GLN A 122 4.15 20.21 2.60
C GLN A 122 3.49 21.29 1.74
N SER A 123 2.36 21.81 2.20
CA SER A 123 1.67 22.89 1.51
C SER A 123 1.25 23.98 2.49
N SER A 124 1.41 25.25 2.09
CA SER A 124 0.87 26.42 2.79
C SER A 124 -0.41 26.95 2.15
N ARG A 125 -0.99 26.19 1.22
CA ARG A 125 -2.34 26.42 0.69
C ARG A 125 -3.11 25.11 0.64
N THR A 126 -4.43 25.23 0.52
CA THR A 126 -5.28 24.07 0.22
C THR A 126 -4.98 23.51 -1.17
N ILE A 127 -5.31 22.24 -1.37
CA ILE A 127 -5.27 21.56 -2.67
C ILE A 127 -6.36 22.17 -3.55
N SER A 128 -6.03 22.50 -4.81
CA SER A 128 -6.99 23.06 -5.76
C SER A 128 -7.89 21.99 -6.37
N SER A 129 -9.02 22.39 -6.99
CA SER A 129 -9.90 21.48 -7.72
C SER A 129 -9.16 20.69 -8.80
N ASP A 130 -8.26 21.35 -9.52
CA ASP A 130 -7.53 20.77 -10.64
C ASP A 130 -6.53 19.72 -10.14
N GLU A 131 -5.87 19.98 -9.01
CA GLU A 131 -4.98 19.02 -8.35
C GLU A 131 -5.74 17.80 -7.82
N TYR A 132 -6.94 18.00 -7.26
CA TYR A 132 -7.83 16.89 -6.89
C TYR A 132 -8.25 16.06 -8.10
N GLN A 133 -8.60 16.70 -9.22
CA GLN A 133 -8.97 15.99 -10.45
C GLN A 133 -7.79 15.19 -11.02
N GLN A 134 -6.58 15.77 -11.03
CA GLN A 134 -5.37 15.07 -11.44
C GLN A 134 -5.08 13.86 -10.54
N ALA A 135 -5.21 14.01 -9.23
CA ALA A 135 -5.05 12.89 -8.29
C ALA A 135 -6.04 11.75 -8.60
N LYS A 136 -7.31 12.07 -8.85
CA LYS A 136 -8.31 11.05 -9.24
C LYS A 136 -7.96 10.35 -10.54
N GLN A 137 -7.46 11.07 -11.54
CA GLN A 137 -7.00 10.49 -12.80
C GLN A 137 -5.81 9.52 -12.62
N GLN A 138 -5.03 9.71 -11.55
CA GLN A 138 -3.92 8.84 -11.17
C GLN A 138 -4.32 7.70 -10.22
N GLY A 139 -5.61 7.57 -9.88
CA GLY A 139 -6.12 6.47 -9.05
C GLY A 139 -6.16 6.76 -7.56
N PHE A 140 -5.95 8.01 -7.12
CA PHE A 140 -6.21 8.41 -5.74
C PHE A 140 -7.72 8.59 -5.51
N THR A 141 -8.26 7.94 -4.46
CA THR A 141 -9.70 7.93 -4.14
C THR A 141 -9.99 8.57 -2.80
#